data_AF-A0A3N7HT57-F1
#
_entry.id   AF-A0A3N7HT57-F1
#
_cell.length_a   1.000
_cell.length_b   1.000
_cell.length_c   1.000
_cell.angle_alpha   90.00
_cell.angle_beta   90.00
_cell.angle_gamma   90.00
#
_symmetry.space_group_name_H-M   'P 1'
#
loop_
_entity.id
_entity.type
_entity.pdbx_description
1 polymer ?
#
loop_
_entity_poly.entity_id
_entity_poly.type
_entity_poly.pdbx_seq_one_letter_code
_entity_poly.pdbx_strand_id
1 'polypeptide(L)'
;MKKLILGAAIALAFQAAHAVTLINDTAVALPGTTVAAEPQLAGTVLEDKLTDFSIASLGITGHVQSRVVRSSVDGTLDFYWRVFNDDSSRGSIGNFRIGEFYSPEYNANWRIDGLGDVSPTAAYMFGGSYAGKGYINFQFFDAAGGGQIDPGESSRFMFLDTSATAYNELSVMDVANSSTTAISGLSYTFGPTAPVPEPSTYALMGLGLAAMGFLRRKSKQE
;
A
#
# COMPACT_ATOMS: atom_id res chain seq x y z
N MET A 1 -14.57 -38.23 -49.79
CA MET A 1 -13.37 -37.56 -49.23
C MET A 1 -13.75 -37.00 -47.87
N LYS A 2 -13.30 -37.64 -46.77
CA LYS A 2 -13.60 -37.24 -45.39
C LYS A 2 -12.68 -36.07 -45.02
N LYS A 3 -13.24 -34.91 -44.67
CA LYS A 3 -12.48 -33.79 -44.09
C LYS A 3 -12.57 -33.89 -42.57
N LEU A 4 -11.48 -34.26 -41.92
CA LEU A 4 -11.29 -34.03 -40.48
C LEU A 4 -10.99 -32.54 -40.30
N ILE A 5 -11.81 -31.86 -39.50
CA ILE A 5 -11.47 -30.54 -38.95
C ILE A 5 -10.98 -30.80 -37.53
N LEU A 6 -9.68 -30.59 -37.30
CA LEU A 6 -9.05 -30.67 -36.00
C LEU A 6 -9.15 -29.27 -35.36
N GLY A 7 -10.08 -29.09 -34.44
CA GLY A 7 -10.19 -27.86 -33.64
C GLY A 7 -9.23 -27.92 -32.47
N ALA A 8 -8.14 -27.17 -32.52
CA ALA A 8 -7.26 -26.95 -31.38
C ALA A 8 -7.86 -25.84 -30.49
N ALA A 9 -8.41 -26.22 -29.33
CA ALA A 9 -8.80 -25.25 -28.31
C ALA A 9 -7.55 -24.84 -27.52
N ILE A 10 -7.08 -23.62 -27.72
CA ILE A 10 -6.08 -22.99 -26.86
C ILE A 10 -6.81 -22.55 -25.58
N ALA A 11 -6.61 -23.28 -24.50
CA ALA A 11 -7.01 -22.83 -23.17
C ALA A 11 -6.01 -21.76 -22.72
N LEU A 12 -6.37 -20.49 -22.85
CA LEU A 12 -5.69 -19.41 -22.13
C LEU A 12 -6.01 -19.56 -20.64
N ALA A 13 -5.07 -20.10 -19.87
CA ALA A 13 -5.10 -20.00 -18.43
C ALA A 13 -4.85 -18.53 -18.06
N PHE A 14 -5.92 -17.78 -17.79
CA PHE A 14 -5.81 -16.51 -17.07
C PHE A 14 -5.31 -16.83 -15.67
N GLN A 15 -4.01 -16.69 -15.42
CA GLN A 15 -3.51 -16.63 -14.06
C GLN A 15 -4.09 -15.35 -13.45
N ALA A 16 -4.96 -15.50 -12.46
CA ALA A 16 -5.35 -14.38 -11.62
C ALA A 16 -4.06 -13.80 -11.02
N ALA A 17 -3.79 -12.54 -11.33
CA ALA A 17 -2.64 -11.83 -10.81
C ALA A 17 -2.97 -11.34 -9.40
N HIS A 18 -2.16 -11.71 -8.42
CA HIS A 18 -2.35 -11.42 -7.00
C HIS A 18 -1.31 -10.39 -6.51
N ALA A 19 -1.50 -9.86 -5.31
CA ALA A 19 -0.45 -9.08 -4.64
C ALA A 19 0.84 -9.90 -4.53
N VAL A 20 1.98 -9.26 -4.88
CA VAL A 20 3.28 -9.93 -4.92
C VAL A 20 4.11 -9.48 -3.73
N THR A 21 4.69 -10.43 -3.01
CA THR A 21 5.58 -10.13 -1.89
C THR A 21 6.88 -9.50 -2.41
N LEU A 22 7.19 -8.30 -1.92
CA LEU A 22 8.42 -7.60 -2.24
C LEU A 22 9.62 -8.23 -1.55
N ILE A 23 10.75 -8.23 -2.26
CA ILE A 23 12.02 -8.76 -1.78
C ILE A 23 13.04 -7.62 -1.81
N ASN A 24 13.88 -7.53 -0.77
CA ASN A 24 14.89 -6.49 -0.68
C ASN A 24 15.82 -6.51 -1.90
N ASP A 25 16.22 -5.30 -2.31
CA ASP A 25 17.14 -4.99 -3.39
C ASP A 25 16.75 -5.57 -4.76
N THR A 26 15.46 -5.87 -4.96
CA THR A 26 14.92 -6.46 -6.19
C THR A 26 13.70 -5.66 -6.68
N ALA A 27 13.72 -5.29 -7.96
CA ALA A 27 12.53 -4.74 -8.62
C ALA A 27 11.58 -5.89 -8.96
N VAL A 28 10.37 -5.84 -8.40
CA VAL A 28 9.33 -6.85 -8.60
C VAL A 28 8.27 -6.28 -9.53
N ALA A 29 7.99 -6.98 -10.63
CA ALA A 29 6.96 -6.57 -11.57
C ALA A 29 5.57 -6.61 -10.93
N LEU A 30 4.75 -5.59 -11.20
CA LEU A 30 3.39 -5.49 -10.67
C LEU A 30 2.37 -5.73 -11.80
N PRO A 31 1.81 -6.94 -11.92
CA PRO A 31 0.93 -7.31 -13.03
C PRO A 31 -0.45 -6.62 -12.99
N GLY A 32 -0.81 -5.98 -11.88
CA GLY A 32 -2.16 -5.50 -11.61
C GLY A 32 -3.06 -6.62 -11.07
N THR A 33 -4.12 -6.25 -10.38
CA THR A 33 -5.14 -7.16 -9.85
C THR A 33 -6.52 -6.51 -9.89
N THR A 34 -7.57 -7.24 -9.51
CA THR A 34 -8.94 -6.73 -9.36
C THR A 34 -9.53 -7.19 -8.04
N VAL A 35 -10.56 -6.50 -7.53
CA VAL A 35 -11.31 -6.99 -6.35
C VAL A 35 -12.01 -8.32 -6.62
N ALA A 36 -12.35 -8.61 -7.87
CA ALA A 36 -12.91 -9.91 -8.20
C ALA A 36 -11.90 -11.06 -8.01
N ALA A 37 -10.60 -10.80 -8.25
CA ALA A 37 -9.52 -11.76 -8.04
C ALA A 37 -9.04 -11.79 -6.58
N GLU A 38 -9.04 -10.63 -5.91
CA GLU A 38 -8.62 -10.44 -4.52
C GLU A 38 -9.69 -9.70 -3.73
N PRO A 39 -10.74 -10.41 -3.26
CA PRO A 39 -11.87 -9.78 -2.58
C PRO A 39 -11.51 -9.05 -1.29
N GLN A 40 -10.38 -9.40 -0.65
CA GLN A 40 -9.90 -8.73 0.56
C GLN A 40 -9.56 -7.25 0.29
N LEU A 41 -9.22 -6.89 -0.95
CA LEU A 41 -8.96 -5.50 -1.38
C LEU A 41 -10.21 -4.60 -1.35
N ALA A 42 -11.40 -5.17 -1.09
CA ALA A 42 -12.63 -4.42 -0.90
C ALA A 42 -12.98 -4.33 0.58
N GLY A 43 -13.42 -3.15 1.01
CA GLY A 43 -13.74 -2.95 2.40
C GLY A 43 -14.22 -1.55 2.74
N THR A 44 -14.23 -1.26 4.03
CA THR A 44 -14.60 0.08 4.53
C THR A 44 -13.40 1.00 4.42
N VAL A 45 -13.56 2.13 3.75
CA VAL A 45 -12.56 3.20 3.75
C VAL A 45 -12.57 3.84 5.14
N LEU A 46 -11.47 3.71 5.87
CA LEU A 46 -11.29 4.32 7.19
C LEU A 46 -10.75 5.74 7.08
N GLU A 47 -9.84 5.96 6.14
CA GLU A 47 -9.19 7.25 5.89
C GLU A 47 -9.09 7.50 4.39
N ASP A 48 -9.20 8.76 3.99
CA ASP A 48 -8.97 9.23 2.62
C ASP A 48 -8.45 10.67 2.67
N LYS A 49 -7.15 10.84 2.42
CA LYS A 49 -6.45 12.11 2.61
C LYS A 49 -5.73 12.51 1.33
N LEU A 50 -5.94 13.74 0.90
CA LEU A 50 -5.12 14.39 -0.13
C LEU A 50 -3.97 15.16 0.52
N THR A 51 -2.76 14.96 0.02
CA THR A 51 -1.56 15.67 0.47
C THR A 51 -0.85 16.26 -0.74
N ASP A 52 -0.72 17.58 -0.76
CA ASP A 52 -0.07 18.30 -1.85
C ASP A 52 1.44 18.04 -1.87
N PHE A 53 2.03 18.03 -3.06
CA PHE A 53 3.48 18.00 -3.24
C PHE A 53 3.92 19.05 -4.27
N SER A 54 5.21 19.38 -4.22
CA SER A 54 5.87 20.14 -5.27
C SER A 54 7.32 19.71 -5.43
N ILE A 55 7.73 19.54 -6.69
CA ILE A 55 9.14 19.48 -7.11
C ILE A 55 9.48 20.86 -7.68
N ALA A 56 9.75 21.81 -6.78
CA ALA A 56 9.86 23.23 -7.12
C ALA A 56 10.93 23.52 -8.19
N SER A 57 12.04 22.78 -8.19
CA SER A 57 13.13 22.93 -9.17
C SER A 57 12.70 22.63 -10.61
N LEU A 58 11.64 21.84 -10.79
CA LEU A 58 11.12 21.45 -12.11
C LEU A 58 9.74 22.03 -12.40
N GLY A 59 9.09 22.70 -11.44
CA GLY A 59 7.73 23.19 -11.59
C GLY A 59 6.71 22.06 -11.79
N ILE A 60 6.90 20.95 -11.09
CA ILE A 60 5.93 19.84 -11.04
C ILE A 60 5.15 19.98 -9.73
N THR A 61 3.83 19.95 -9.80
CA THR A 61 2.90 20.04 -8.66
C THR A 61 1.82 18.97 -8.78
N GLY A 62 1.17 18.70 -7.66
CA GLY A 62 0.06 17.77 -7.61
C GLY A 62 -0.25 17.37 -6.19
N HIS A 63 -0.97 16.26 -6.04
CA HIS A 63 -1.28 15.70 -4.74
C HIS A 63 -1.23 14.17 -4.76
N VAL A 64 -0.95 13.59 -3.60
CA VAL A 64 -1.09 12.16 -3.34
C VAL A 64 -2.35 11.93 -2.52
N GLN A 65 -3.21 11.05 -3.00
CA GLN A 65 -4.32 10.50 -2.24
C GLN A 65 -3.84 9.27 -1.49
N SER A 66 -3.81 9.33 -0.16
CA SER A 66 -3.53 8.22 0.73
C SER A 66 -4.82 7.71 1.34
N ARG A 67 -5.05 6.40 1.27
CA ARG A 67 -6.27 5.76 1.77
C ARG A 67 -5.96 4.53 2.60
N VAL A 68 -6.68 4.36 3.71
CA VAL A 68 -6.65 3.14 4.51
C VAL A 68 -7.98 2.44 4.34
N VAL A 69 -7.95 1.18 3.93
CA VAL A 69 -9.16 0.35 3.77
C VAL A 69 -9.07 -0.82 4.71
N ARG A 70 -10.14 -1.06 5.48
CA ARG A 70 -10.28 -2.28 6.25
C ARG A 70 -11.04 -3.31 5.43
N SER A 71 -10.35 -4.39 5.08
CA SER A 71 -10.90 -5.53 4.35
C SER A 71 -12.16 -6.06 5.02
N SER A 72 -13.16 -6.37 4.20
CA SER A 72 -14.42 -6.98 4.66
C SER A 72 -14.34 -8.51 4.78
N VAL A 73 -13.23 -9.11 4.33
CA VAL A 73 -13.02 -10.56 4.27
C VAL A 73 -12.29 -11.07 5.52
N ASP A 74 -11.22 -10.39 5.92
CA ASP A 74 -10.31 -10.80 7.01
C ASP A 74 -10.07 -9.71 8.06
N GLY A 75 -10.61 -8.49 7.85
CA GLY A 75 -10.54 -7.40 8.81
C GLY A 75 -9.17 -6.72 8.93
N THR A 76 -8.21 -7.08 8.07
CA THR A 76 -6.88 -6.47 7.99
C THR A 76 -6.93 -5.14 7.21
N LEU A 77 -5.79 -4.46 7.13
CA LEU A 77 -5.66 -3.14 6.53
C LEU A 77 -4.85 -3.18 5.24
N ASP A 78 -5.47 -2.63 4.20
CA ASP A 78 -4.81 -2.27 2.96
C ASP A 78 -4.50 -0.78 2.94
N PHE A 79 -3.31 -0.43 2.46
CA PHE A 79 -2.88 0.95 2.30
C PHE A 79 -2.78 1.27 0.81
N TYR A 80 -3.53 2.28 0.38
CA TYR A 80 -3.67 2.66 -1.02
C TYR A 80 -3.08 4.05 -1.25
N TRP A 81 -2.47 4.21 -2.41
CA TRP A 81 -1.99 5.51 -2.88
C TRP A 81 -2.37 5.76 -4.33
N ARG A 82 -2.68 7.01 -4.64
CA ARG A 82 -2.85 7.50 -6.00
C ARG A 82 -2.18 8.86 -6.15
N VAL A 83 -1.33 9.00 -7.15
CA VAL A 83 -0.60 10.25 -7.42
C VAL A 83 -1.31 10.98 -8.56
N PHE A 84 -1.54 12.27 -8.37
CA PHE A 84 -2.09 13.16 -9.38
C PHE A 84 -1.00 14.15 -9.79
N ASN A 85 -0.80 14.31 -11.10
CA ASN A 85 0.08 15.33 -11.65
C ASN A 85 -0.79 16.45 -12.21
N ASP A 86 -0.68 17.67 -11.68
CA ASP A 86 -1.57 18.76 -12.10
C ASP A 86 -1.41 19.05 -13.60
N ASP A 87 -2.50 19.45 -14.27
CA ASP A 87 -2.50 19.89 -15.68
C ASP A 87 -1.45 20.99 -15.95
N SER A 88 -1.16 21.82 -14.95
CA SER A 88 -0.20 22.92 -15.03
C SER A 88 1.26 22.53 -14.79
N SER A 89 1.53 21.26 -14.45
CA SER A 89 2.89 20.79 -14.22
C SER A 89 3.76 20.86 -15.46
N ARG A 90 5.06 21.08 -15.26
CA ARG A 90 6.04 21.22 -16.35
C ARG A 90 6.84 19.95 -16.65
N GLY A 91 6.46 18.83 -16.04
CA GLY A 91 7.15 17.56 -16.20
C GLY A 91 6.39 16.40 -15.57
N SER A 92 6.93 15.21 -15.76
CA SER A 92 6.28 13.95 -15.44
C SER A 92 6.87 13.32 -14.18
N ILE A 93 6.07 12.45 -13.55
CA ILE A 93 6.44 11.72 -12.32
C ILE A 93 6.79 10.29 -12.69
N GLY A 94 7.96 9.82 -12.22
CA GLY A 94 8.43 8.46 -12.47
C GLY A 94 8.33 7.53 -11.28
N ASN A 95 8.36 8.08 -10.06
CA ASN A 95 8.29 7.26 -8.85
C ASN A 95 7.38 7.91 -7.82
N PHE A 96 6.60 7.05 -7.16
CA PHE A 96 6.08 7.32 -5.84
C PHE A 96 6.89 6.52 -4.82
N ARG A 97 7.29 7.17 -3.73
CA ARG A 97 8.21 6.55 -2.76
C ARG A 97 7.58 6.59 -1.37
N ILE A 98 7.71 5.49 -0.67
CA ILE A 98 7.32 5.33 0.73
C ILE A 98 8.57 5.01 1.54
N GLY A 99 8.60 5.47 2.79
CA GLY A 99 9.57 5.06 3.80
C GLY A 99 8.91 4.89 5.16
N GLU A 100 9.62 4.24 6.08
CA GLU A 100 9.16 4.04 7.46
C GLU A 100 7.80 3.31 7.52
N PHE A 101 7.54 2.44 6.54
CA PHE A 101 6.37 1.56 6.51
C PHE A 101 6.71 0.25 7.19
N TYR A 102 6.52 0.17 8.51
CA TYR A 102 6.95 -0.99 9.29
C TYR A 102 5.90 -2.10 9.24
N SER A 103 6.11 -3.08 8.36
CA SER A 103 5.21 -4.24 8.20
C SER A 103 5.99 -5.57 8.25
N PRO A 104 5.40 -6.65 8.79
CA PRO A 104 5.97 -8.00 8.70
C PRO A 104 6.01 -8.55 7.26
N GLU A 105 5.10 -8.06 6.40
CA GLU A 105 5.05 -8.39 4.98
C GLU A 105 4.80 -7.16 4.11
N TYR A 106 5.23 -7.24 2.85
CA TYR A 106 5.09 -6.18 1.87
C TYR A 106 4.48 -6.76 0.60
N ASN A 107 3.17 -7.02 0.61
CA ASN A 107 2.48 -7.55 -0.57
C ASN A 107 1.96 -6.37 -1.40
N ALA A 108 2.58 -6.13 -2.56
CA ALA A 108 2.28 -4.96 -3.37
C ALA A 108 1.57 -5.33 -4.67
N ASN A 109 0.65 -4.47 -5.12
CA ASN A 109 0.15 -4.46 -6.49
C ASN A 109 -0.58 -3.13 -6.79
N TRP A 110 -1.37 -3.10 -7.86
CA TRP A 110 -2.27 -2.00 -8.19
C TRP A 110 -3.61 -2.51 -8.73
N ARG A 111 -4.62 -1.66 -8.70
CA ARG A 111 -6.01 -1.99 -9.05
C ARG A 111 -6.32 -1.69 -10.52
N ILE A 112 -6.54 -2.74 -11.31
CA ILE A 112 -6.97 -2.66 -12.72
C ILE A 112 -8.38 -2.05 -12.83
N ASP A 113 -9.25 -2.44 -11.90
CA ASP A 113 -10.63 -1.98 -11.77
C ASP A 113 -10.77 -0.69 -10.94
N GLY A 114 -9.64 -0.08 -10.52
CA GLY A 114 -9.60 1.20 -9.81
C GLY A 114 -9.58 2.41 -10.75
N LEU A 115 -9.78 3.61 -10.22
CA LEU A 115 -9.61 4.86 -10.96
C LEU A 115 -8.13 5.13 -11.28
N GLY A 116 -7.87 5.95 -12.30
CA GLY A 116 -6.53 6.36 -12.71
C GLY A 116 -6.22 6.07 -14.17
N ASP A 117 -5.06 6.53 -14.62
CA ASP A 117 -4.65 6.49 -16.02
C ASP A 117 -3.44 5.55 -16.15
N VAL A 118 -2.41 5.79 -15.34
CA VAL A 118 -1.10 5.13 -15.44
C VAL A 118 -0.89 4.11 -14.33
N SER A 119 -0.58 2.86 -14.67
CA SER A 119 -0.24 1.81 -13.70
C SER A 119 1.25 1.83 -13.34
N PRO A 120 1.64 1.54 -12.08
CA PRO A 120 3.03 1.23 -11.79
C PRO A 120 3.43 -0.09 -12.47
N THR A 121 4.64 -0.14 -13.00
CA THR A 121 5.21 -1.30 -13.71
C THR A 121 5.91 -2.26 -12.74
N ALA A 122 6.52 -1.70 -11.69
CA ALA A 122 7.28 -2.44 -10.71
C ALA A 122 7.27 -1.75 -9.33
N ALA A 123 7.61 -2.51 -8.29
CA ALA A 123 7.98 -1.98 -6.99
C ALA A 123 9.38 -2.45 -6.61
N TYR A 124 10.20 -1.55 -6.08
CA TYR A 124 11.54 -1.83 -5.60
C TYR A 124 11.61 -1.56 -4.09
N MET A 125 11.93 -2.59 -3.31
CA MET A 125 12.11 -2.47 -1.86
C MET A 125 13.61 -2.40 -1.52
N PHE A 126 14.04 -1.38 -0.80
CA PHE A 126 15.45 -1.18 -0.45
C PHE A 126 15.89 -2.10 0.70
N GLY A 127 17.01 -2.79 0.52
CA GLY A 127 17.67 -3.59 1.54
C GLY A 127 18.77 -2.83 2.30
N GLY A 128 19.80 -3.55 2.74
CA GLY A 128 20.93 -2.99 3.50
C GLY A 128 20.50 -2.29 4.80
N SER A 129 20.86 -1.01 4.96
CA SER A 129 20.49 -0.19 6.12
C SER A 129 18.99 0.16 6.17
N TYR A 130 18.23 -0.13 5.11
CA TYR A 130 16.80 0.09 4.98
C TYR A 130 15.98 -1.20 5.11
N ALA A 131 16.63 -2.37 5.17
CA ALA A 131 15.95 -3.65 5.29
C ALA A 131 15.02 -3.66 6.53
N GLY A 132 13.75 -4.01 6.31
CA GLY A 132 12.72 -4.04 7.36
C GLY A 132 12.15 -2.68 7.76
N LYS A 133 12.51 -1.58 7.08
CA LYS A 133 11.98 -0.23 7.32
C LYS A 133 10.95 0.22 6.27
N GLY A 134 10.59 -0.63 5.33
CA GLY A 134 9.57 -0.35 4.31
C GLY A 134 9.88 0.82 3.38
N TYR A 135 11.15 0.99 2.98
CA TYR A 135 11.49 1.92 1.91
C TYR A 135 11.19 1.26 0.57
N ILE A 136 10.18 1.76 -0.13
CA ILE A 136 9.64 1.17 -1.36
C ILE A 136 9.44 2.26 -2.41
N ASN A 137 9.89 1.99 -3.63
CA ASN A 137 9.57 2.81 -4.80
C ASN A 137 8.56 2.06 -5.66
N PHE A 138 7.39 2.65 -5.87
CA PHE A 138 6.51 2.28 -6.97
C PHE A 138 6.96 3.03 -8.23
N GLN A 139 7.33 2.27 -9.26
CA GLN A 139 7.93 2.78 -10.50
C GLN A 139 6.87 2.83 -11.59
N PHE A 140 6.78 3.94 -12.31
CA PHE A 140 5.83 4.11 -13.43
C PHE A 140 6.48 3.90 -14.80
N PHE A 141 7.80 3.75 -14.84
CA PHE A 141 8.57 3.53 -16.06
C PHE A 141 8.94 2.06 -16.24
N ASP A 142 9.00 1.61 -17.48
CA ASP A 142 9.53 0.31 -17.87
C ASP A 142 11.06 0.36 -18.03
N ALA A 143 11.66 -0.80 -18.31
CA ALA A 143 13.11 -0.91 -18.52
C ALA A 143 13.64 -0.12 -19.73
N ALA A 144 12.76 0.29 -20.65
CA ALA A 144 13.09 1.15 -21.79
C ALA A 144 12.87 2.65 -21.48
N GLY A 145 12.44 3.00 -20.27
CA GLY A 145 12.14 4.36 -19.84
C GLY A 145 10.77 4.87 -20.32
N GLY A 146 9.91 4.00 -20.83
CA GLY A 146 8.52 4.33 -21.20
C GLY A 146 7.59 4.19 -20.01
N GLY A 147 6.58 5.06 -19.90
CA GLY A 147 5.66 5.08 -18.76
C GLY A 147 6.09 6.10 -17.71
N GLN A 148 5.18 7.01 -17.38
CA GLN A 148 5.32 8.08 -16.41
C GLN A 148 3.93 8.70 -16.22
N ILE A 149 3.73 9.45 -15.15
CA ILE A 149 2.49 10.21 -14.97
C ILE A 149 2.72 11.60 -15.55
N ASP A 150 2.22 11.86 -16.76
CA ASP A 150 2.33 13.15 -17.43
C ASP A 150 1.40 14.21 -16.79
N PRO A 151 1.63 15.51 -17.04
CA PRO A 151 0.72 16.56 -16.56
C PRO A 151 -0.73 16.29 -16.98
N GLY A 152 -1.63 16.33 -15.99
CA GLY A 152 -3.05 16.02 -16.15
C GLY A 152 -3.43 14.56 -16.03
N GLU A 153 -2.45 13.67 -15.87
CA GLU A 153 -2.68 12.27 -15.59
C GLU A 153 -2.61 11.97 -14.09
N SER A 154 -3.10 10.78 -13.75
CA SER A 154 -3.00 10.22 -12.42
C SER A 154 -2.59 8.75 -12.47
N SER A 155 -1.98 8.26 -11.40
CA SER A 155 -1.74 6.83 -11.26
C SER A 155 -3.06 6.08 -11.07
N ARG A 156 -3.04 4.77 -11.35
CA ARG A 156 -3.98 3.82 -10.74
C ARG A 156 -3.70 3.75 -9.24
N PHE A 157 -4.68 3.28 -8.47
CA PHE A 157 -4.45 2.96 -7.06
C PHE A 157 -3.44 1.82 -6.94
N MET A 158 -2.26 2.13 -6.42
CA MET A 158 -1.27 1.16 -5.95
C MET A 158 -1.47 0.90 -4.48
N PHE A 159 -1.05 -0.26 -3.99
CA PHE A 159 -1.32 -0.64 -2.62
C PHE A 159 -0.27 -1.55 -2.00
N LEU A 160 -0.31 -1.60 -0.68
CA LEU A 160 0.27 -2.65 0.16
C LEU A 160 -0.86 -3.36 0.93
N ASP A 161 -1.02 -4.65 0.67
CA ASP A 161 -1.88 -5.57 1.42
C ASP A 161 -1.08 -6.12 2.61
N THR A 162 -1.65 -6.01 3.80
CA THR A 162 -0.97 -6.33 5.06
C THR A 162 -1.88 -7.11 6.00
N SER A 163 -1.28 -7.79 6.97
CA SER A 163 -1.97 -8.40 8.12
C SER A 163 -2.22 -7.41 9.26
N ALA A 164 -1.89 -6.12 9.08
CA ALA A 164 -2.06 -5.12 10.13
C ALA A 164 -3.54 -4.89 10.45
N THR A 165 -3.83 -4.61 11.73
CA THR A 165 -5.20 -4.29 12.19
C THR A 165 -5.31 -2.89 12.81
N ALA A 166 -4.17 -2.23 12.99
CA ALA A 166 -4.00 -0.88 13.49
C ALA A 166 -3.03 -0.10 12.59
N TYR A 167 -3.20 1.22 12.55
CA TYR A 167 -2.38 2.12 11.73
C TYR A 167 -2.21 3.46 12.43
N ASN A 168 -1.25 4.25 11.95
CA ASN A 168 -1.09 5.65 12.28
C ASN A 168 -0.52 6.41 11.06
N GLU A 169 -0.37 7.73 11.17
CA GLU A 169 0.19 8.58 10.12
C GLU A 169 1.66 8.93 10.40
N LEU A 170 2.52 7.91 10.57
CA LEU A 170 3.95 8.09 10.83
C LEU A 170 4.86 7.62 9.69
N SER A 171 4.34 6.87 8.72
CA SER A 171 5.12 6.54 7.52
C SER A 171 5.32 7.80 6.69
N VAL A 172 6.37 7.81 5.87
CA VAL A 172 6.70 8.96 5.04
C VAL A 172 6.52 8.65 3.56
N MET A 173 6.25 9.68 2.79
CA MET A 173 6.14 9.59 1.33
C MET A 173 6.71 10.83 0.65
N ASP A 174 7.09 10.65 -0.60
CA ASP A 174 7.37 11.73 -1.54
C ASP A 174 7.22 11.21 -2.99
N VAL A 175 7.42 12.11 -3.95
CA VAL A 175 7.43 11.77 -5.38
C VAL A 175 8.75 12.20 -6.02
N ALA A 176 9.13 11.49 -7.08
CA ALA A 176 10.31 11.81 -7.88
C ALA A 176 9.97 11.92 -9.37
N ASN A 177 10.66 12.83 -10.07
CA ASN A 177 10.52 12.95 -11.52
C ASN A 177 10.98 11.67 -12.26
N SER A 178 10.66 11.55 -13.54
CA SER A 178 10.98 10.36 -14.37
C SER A 178 12.45 9.94 -14.35
N SER A 179 13.38 10.91 -14.26
CA SER A 179 14.83 10.62 -14.18
C SER A 179 15.35 10.43 -12.75
N THR A 180 14.49 10.55 -11.73
CA THR A 180 14.85 10.53 -10.30
C THR A 180 15.97 11.52 -9.94
N THR A 181 16.07 12.63 -10.69
CA THR A 181 17.06 13.70 -10.46
C THR A 181 16.54 14.77 -9.50
N ALA A 182 15.24 14.83 -9.29
CA ALA A 182 14.58 15.76 -8.37
C ALA A 182 13.42 15.07 -7.65
N ILE A 183 13.24 15.43 -6.38
CA ILE A 183 12.24 14.85 -5.48
C ILE A 183 11.43 15.97 -4.84
N SER A 184 10.19 15.66 -4.44
CA SER A 184 9.40 16.59 -3.63
C SER A 184 9.93 16.66 -2.20
N GLY A 185 9.37 17.59 -1.41
CA GLY A 185 9.49 17.51 0.04
C GLY A 185 8.87 16.22 0.59
N LEU A 186 9.39 15.76 1.73
CA LEU A 186 8.82 14.65 2.49
C LEU A 186 7.49 15.06 3.13
N SER A 187 6.52 14.15 3.06
CA SER A 187 5.22 14.27 3.74
C SER A 187 4.90 12.99 4.49
N TYR A 188 3.95 13.05 5.43
CA TYR A 188 3.48 11.87 6.15
C TYR A 188 2.36 11.16 5.39
N THR A 189 2.27 9.85 5.60
CA THR A 189 1.21 8.98 5.12
C THR A 189 0.90 7.91 6.16
N PHE A 190 -0.20 7.20 5.95
CA PHE A 190 -0.59 6.08 6.78
C PHE A 190 0.32 4.87 6.57
N GLY A 191 0.62 4.18 7.67
CA GLY A 191 1.25 2.87 7.67
C GLY A 191 0.84 2.04 8.89
N PRO A 192 1.17 0.74 8.89
CA PRO A 192 0.91 -0.13 10.02
C PRO A 192 1.56 0.39 11.29
N THR A 193 0.87 0.20 12.40
CA THR A 193 1.48 0.30 13.71
C THR A 193 1.36 -1.04 14.40
N ALA A 194 2.36 -1.39 15.22
CA ALA A 194 2.26 -2.59 16.04
C ALA A 194 0.96 -2.48 16.85
N PRO A 195 0.12 -3.53 16.90
CA PRO A 195 -0.98 -3.56 17.85
C PRO A 195 -0.34 -3.34 19.21
N VAL A 196 -0.66 -2.23 19.87
CA VAL A 196 -0.21 -1.98 21.23
C VAL A 196 -0.72 -3.19 22.00
N PRO A 197 0.17 -4.09 22.50
CA PRO A 197 -0.32 -5.19 23.30
C PRO A 197 -1.12 -4.55 24.43
N GLU A 198 -2.21 -5.15 24.89
CA GLU A 198 -2.88 -4.69 26.10
C GLU A 198 -2.32 -5.46 27.32
N PRO A 199 -1.04 -5.30 27.75
CA PRO A 199 -0.51 -6.11 28.83
C PRO A 199 -1.04 -5.67 30.20
N SER A 200 -1.64 -4.50 30.31
CA SER A 200 -2.05 -3.92 31.59
C SER A 200 -3.56 -3.98 31.84
N THR A 201 -4.43 -3.91 30.84
CA THR A 201 -5.89 -3.87 31.06
C THR A 201 -6.40 -5.18 31.65
N TYR A 202 -6.01 -6.32 31.09
CA TYR A 202 -6.39 -7.63 31.61
C TYR A 202 -5.72 -7.94 32.94
N ALA A 203 -4.47 -7.51 33.13
CA ALA A 203 -3.77 -7.67 34.41
C ALA A 203 -4.41 -6.82 35.52
N LEU A 204 -4.76 -5.56 35.26
CA LEU A 204 -5.47 -4.68 36.18
C LEU A 204 -6.89 -5.19 36.45
N MET A 205 -7.60 -5.66 35.43
CA MET A 205 -8.92 -6.26 35.60
C MET A 205 -8.83 -7.53 36.45
N GLY A 206 -7.87 -8.40 36.18
CA GLY A 206 -7.62 -9.61 36.96
C GLY A 206 -7.24 -9.30 38.41
N LEU A 207 -6.35 -8.34 38.64
CA LEU A 207 -5.96 -7.89 39.98
C LEU A 207 -7.13 -7.22 40.72
N GLY A 208 -7.93 -6.40 40.04
CA GLY A 208 -9.12 -5.77 40.59
C GLY A 208 -10.17 -6.79 41.02
N LEU A 209 -10.44 -7.80 40.18
CA LEU A 209 -11.35 -8.91 40.51
C LEU A 209 -10.81 -9.75 41.68
N ALA A 210 -9.50 -10.04 41.72
CA ALA A 210 -8.87 -10.77 42.81
C ALA A 210 -8.95 -9.99 44.15
N ALA A 211 -8.70 -8.68 44.12
CA ALA A 211 -8.81 -7.81 45.29
C ALA A 211 -10.25 -7.75 45.82
N MET A 212 -11.25 -7.61 44.94
CA MET A 212 -12.66 -7.67 45.32
C MET A 212 -13.05 -9.03 45.92
N GLY A 213 -12.52 -10.13 45.38
CA GLY A 213 -12.71 -11.48 45.94
C GLY A 213 -12.15 -11.62 47.36
N PHE A 214 -10.95 -11.08 47.62
CA PHE A 214 -10.35 -11.08 48.95
C PHE A 214 -11.13 -10.24 49.97
N LEU A 215 -11.54 -9.03 49.58
CA LEU A 215 -12.31 -8.13 50.44
C LEU A 215 -13.66 -8.74 50.82
N ARG A 216 -14.37 -9.38 49.88
CA ARG A 216 -15.66 -10.04 50.12
C ARG A 216 -15.56 -11.29 51.00
N ARG A 217 -14.40 -11.95 51.06
CA ARG A 217 -14.16 -13.10 51.93
C ARG A 217 -13.95 -12.68 53.38
N LYS A 218 -13.25 -11.55 53.61
CA LYS A 218 -13.06 -10.98 54.95
C LYS A 218 -14.39 -10.54 55.58
N SER A 219 -15.29 -9.93 54.82
CA SER A 219 -16.58 -9.44 55.34
C SER A 219 -17.59 -10.54 55.71
N LYS A 220 -17.27 -11.82 55.51
CA LYS A 220 -18.12 -12.97 55.91
C LYS A 220 -17.61 -13.71 57.15
N GLN A 221 -16.43 -13.34 57.66
CA GLN A 221 -15.80 -13.99 58.81
C GLN A 221 -15.93 -13.17 60.11
N GLU A 222 -16.65 -12.05 60.06
CA GLU A 222 -17.14 -11.27 61.21
C GLU A 222 -18.65 -11.48 61.33
#